data_AF-A0A1Y6CHU7-F1
#
_entry.id   AF-A0A1Y6CHU7-F1
#
_cell.length_a   1.000
_cell.length_b   1.000
_cell.length_c   1.000
_cell.angle_alpha   90.00
_cell.angle_beta   90.00
_cell.angle_gamma   90.00
#
_symmetry.space_group_name_H-M   'P 1'
#
loop_
_entity.id
_entity.type
_entity.pdbx_description
1 polymer ?
#
loop_
_entity_poly.entity_id
_entity_poly.type
_entity_poly.pdbx_seq_one_letter_code
_entity_poly.pdbx_strand_id
1 'polypeptide(L)'
;MTKAILLAIPILFAASSTVFASDPTPLFVLFIEVPFLVVSALFLLVCIGAPKVGLVLVSLLLICSLFVLSWASGGYLDDAGGILLLSMLVDVAGIVVAAKKIKNTRELSVGDDT
;
A
#
# COMPACT_ATOMS: atom_id res chain seq x y z
N MET A 1 -4.83 24.77 -21.66
CA MET A 1 -3.93 24.46 -20.52
C MET A 1 -3.82 22.97 -20.21
N THR A 2 -4.84 22.14 -20.47
CA THR A 2 -4.86 20.70 -20.14
C THR A 2 -3.83 19.83 -20.90
N LYS A 3 -3.47 20.20 -22.14
CA LYS A 3 -2.53 19.42 -22.98
C LYS A 3 -1.06 19.54 -22.55
N ALA A 4 -0.67 20.66 -21.94
CA ALA A 4 0.71 20.88 -21.48
C ALA A 4 1.04 20.04 -20.24
N ILE A 5 0.07 19.85 -19.34
CA ILE A 5 0.20 19.00 -18.15
C ILE A 5 0.28 17.53 -18.56
N LEU A 6 -0.51 17.10 -19.55
CA LEU A 6 -0.52 15.72 -20.04
C LEU A 6 0.80 15.32 -20.72
N LEU A 7 1.52 16.28 -21.30
CA LEU A 7 2.86 16.09 -21.89
C LEU A 7 4.00 16.27 -20.88
N ALA A 8 3.79 17.06 -19.83
CA ALA A 8 4.79 17.23 -18.77
C ALA A 8 5.05 15.92 -18.01
N ILE A 9 4.02 15.10 -17.79
CA ILE A 9 4.13 13.82 -17.08
C ILE A 9 5.10 12.83 -17.79
N PRO A 10 4.94 12.51 -19.09
CA PRO A 10 5.88 11.64 -19.79
C PRO A 10 7.27 12.26 -19.98
N ILE A 11 7.38 13.60 -20.10
CA ILE A 11 8.68 14.29 -20.23
C ILE A 11 9.45 14.28 -18.89
N LEU A 12 8.77 14.48 -17.76
CA LEU A 12 9.37 14.31 -16.42
C LEU A 12 9.79 12.86 -16.16
N PHE A 13 9.00 11.89 -16.64
CA PHE A 13 9.35 10.47 -16.59
C PHE A 13 10.60 10.15 -17.41
N ALA A 14 10.68 10.66 -18.65
CA ALA A 14 11.80 10.44 -19.56
C ALA A 14 13.09 11.17 -19.12
N ALA A 15 12.96 12.35 -18.52
CA ALA A 15 14.08 13.08 -17.92
C ALA A 15 14.60 12.38 -16.65
N SER A 16 13.71 11.79 -15.86
CA SER A 16 14.13 10.97 -14.71
C SER A 16 14.87 9.72 -15.16
N SER A 17 14.36 9.00 -16.17
CA SER A 17 15.02 7.76 -16.64
C SER A 17 16.41 7.96 -17.26
N THR A 18 16.75 9.18 -17.71
CA THR A 18 18.06 9.48 -18.30
C THR A 18 19.11 9.98 -17.30
N VAL A 19 18.69 10.48 -16.12
CA VAL A 19 19.58 10.95 -15.05
C VAL A 19 19.83 9.86 -13.99
N PHE A 20 18.90 8.91 -13.80
CA PHE A 20 18.99 7.82 -12.80
C PHE A 20 19.68 6.53 -13.30
N ALA A 21 20.47 6.56 -14.36
CA ALA A 21 21.11 5.36 -14.92
C ALA A 21 22.17 4.70 -14.00
N SER A 22 22.59 5.37 -12.91
CA SER A 22 23.58 4.83 -11.96
C SER A 22 22.99 4.24 -10.68
N ASP A 23 21.76 4.62 -10.30
CA ASP A 23 21.09 4.13 -9.10
C ASP A 23 19.55 4.11 -9.29
N PRO A 24 18.94 2.92 -9.45
CA PRO A 24 17.49 2.77 -9.63
C PRO A 24 16.69 2.91 -8.32
N THR A 25 17.34 3.02 -7.17
CA THR A 25 16.71 3.05 -5.84
C THR A 25 15.67 4.17 -5.67
N PRO A 26 15.91 5.42 -6.10
CA PRO A 26 14.92 6.49 -5.98
C PRO A 26 13.64 6.23 -6.80
N LEU A 27 13.76 5.54 -7.94
CA LEU A 27 12.62 5.15 -8.75
C LEU A 27 11.80 4.05 -8.06
N PHE A 28 12.46 3.11 -7.38
CA PHE A 28 11.79 2.09 -6.55
C PHE A 28 10.94 2.75 -5.45
N VAL A 29 11.51 3.71 -4.71
CA VAL A 29 10.78 4.45 -3.68
C VAL A 29 9.56 5.17 -4.25
N LEU A 30 9.77 5.93 -5.33
CA LEU A 30 8.73 6.82 -5.87
C LEU A 30 7.59 6.06 -6.56
N PHE A 31 7.90 4.97 -7.28
CA PHE A 31 6.92 4.25 -8.09
C PHE A 31 6.41 2.96 -7.47
N ILE A 32 7.07 2.45 -6.43
CA ILE A 32 6.64 1.24 -5.74
C ILE A 32 6.31 1.55 -4.27
N GLU A 33 7.28 1.95 -3.46
CA GLU A 33 7.05 2.06 -2.01
C GLU A 33 6.00 3.11 -1.63
N VAL A 34 6.11 4.33 -2.17
CA VAL A 34 5.18 5.43 -1.87
C VAL A 34 3.74 5.09 -2.30
N PRO A 35 3.48 4.60 -3.53
CA PRO A 35 2.16 4.12 -3.91
C PRO A 35 1.62 3.01 -3.00
N PHE A 36 2.46 2.05 -2.59
CA PHE A 36 2.06 0.98 -1.66
C PHE A 36 1.59 1.55 -0.33
N LEU A 37 2.34 2.50 0.25
CA LEU A 37 1.95 3.16 1.50
C LEU A 37 0.63 3.94 1.35
N VAL A 38 0.45 4.65 0.24
CA VAL A 38 -0.79 5.41 -0.02
C VAL A 38 -1.99 4.46 -0.13
N VAL A 39 -1.87 3.38 -0.90
CA VAL A 39 -2.97 2.41 -1.06
C VAL A 39 -3.26 1.69 0.26
N SER A 40 -2.22 1.34 1.03
CA SER A 40 -2.37 0.73 2.35
C SER A 40 -3.13 1.64 3.32
N ALA A 41 -2.79 2.93 3.37
CA ALA A 41 -3.51 3.90 4.19
C ALA A 41 -4.98 4.06 3.76
N LEU A 42 -5.27 4.05 2.45
CA LEU A 42 -6.64 4.09 1.94
C LEU A 42 -7.42 2.82 2.34
N PHE A 43 -6.80 1.64 2.25
CA PHE A 43 -7.46 0.40 2.63
C PHE A 43 -7.69 0.29 4.14
N LEU A 44 -6.79 0.84 4.97
CA LEU A 44 -7.04 1.00 6.40
C LEU A 44 -8.31 1.82 6.68
N LEU A 45 -8.53 2.91 5.93
CA LEU A 45 -9.77 3.68 6.03
C LEU A 45 -11.00 2.85 5.62
N VAL A 46 -10.87 2.01 4.58
CA VAL A 46 -11.94 1.07 4.19
C VAL A 46 -12.22 0.05 5.30
N CYS A 47 -11.21 -0.44 6.04
CA CYS A 47 -11.42 -1.31 7.19
C CYS A 47 -12.30 -0.68 8.27
N ILE A 48 -12.26 0.65 8.41
CA ILE A 48 -13.14 1.37 9.35
C ILE A 48 -14.57 1.43 8.80
N GLY A 49 -14.79 1.72 7.52
CA GLY A 49 -16.15 1.84 6.96
C GLY A 49 -16.82 0.51 6.67
N ALA A 50 -16.14 -0.37 5.93
CA ALA A 50 -16.63 -1.63 5.41
C ALA A 50 -15.64 -2.76 5.78
N PRO A 51 -15.65 -3.26 7.03
CA PRO A 51 -14.54 -4.06 7.57
C PRO A 51 -14.35 -5.40 6.84
N LYS A 52 -15.40 -6.03 6.32
CA LYS A 52 -15.27 -7.28 5.55
C LYS A 52 -14.52 -7.06 4.22
N VAL A 53 -14.84 -5.98 3.51
CA VAL A 53 -14.19 -5.62 2.24
C VAL A 53 -12.77 -5.14 2.53
N GLY A 54 -12.62 -4.27 3.52
CA GLY A 54 -11.32 -3.77 3.98
C GLY A 54 -10.37 -4.91 4.29
N LEU A 55 -10.81 -5.90 5.09
CA LEU A 55 -10.02 -7.09 5.45
C LEU A 55 -9.47 -7.81 4.22
N VAL A 56 -10.31 -8.04 3.20
CA VAL A 56 -9.89 -8.71 1.96
C VAL A 56 -8.85 -7.85 1.22
N LEU A 57 -9.10 -6.55 1.11
CA LEU A 57 -8.20 -5.62 0.40
C LEU A 57 -6.82 -5.52 1.07
N VAL A 58 -6.76 -5.30 2.39
CA VAL A 58 -5.47 -5.23 3.11
C VAL A 58 -4.75 -6.58 3.12
N SER A 59 -5.47 -7.70 3.13
CA SER A 59 -4.83 -9.03 3.06
C SER A 59 -4.21 -9.29 1.69
N LEU A 60 -4.91 -8.90 0.61
CA LEU A 60 -4.38 -8.99 -0.74
C LEU A 60 -3.17 -8.07 -0.93
N LEU A 61 -3.24 -6.83 -0.43
CA LEU A 61 -2.13 -5.89 -0.52
C LEU A 61 -0.92 -6.37 0.27
N LEU A 62 -1.11 -6.98 1.44
CA LEU A 62 -0.03 -7.56 2.23
C LEU A 62 0.66 -8.71 1.48
N ILE A 63 -0.10 -9.59 0.82
CA ILE A 63 0.46 -10.65 -0.03
C ILE A 63 1.26 -10.06 -1.18
N CYS A 64 0.72 -9.05 -1.87
CA CYS A 64 1.45 -8.34 -2.93
C CYS A 64 2.74 -7.70 -2.39
N SER A 65 2.68 -7.09 -1.21
CA SER A 65 3.84 -6.46 -0.55
C SER A 65 4.93 -7.50 -0.24
N LEU A 66 4.56 -8.72 0.17
CA LEU A 66 5.52 -9.81 0.38
C LEU A 66 6.22 -10.24 -0.92
N PHE A 67 5.49 -10.31 -2.04
CA PHE A 67 6.10 -10.58 -3.35
C PHE A 67 7.07 -9.47 -3.76
N VAL A 68 6.69 -8.21 -3.57
CA VAL A 68 7.55 -7.05 -3.85
C VAL A 68 8.78 -7.05 -2.95
N LEU A 69 8.62 -7.33 -1.65
CA LEU A 69 9.71 -7.42 -0.69
C LEU A 69 10.71 -8.53 -1.08
N SER A 70 10.19 -9.70 -1.46
CA SER A 70 11.04 -10.81 -1.94
C SER A 70 11.81 -10.43 -3.19
N TRP A 71 11.19 -9.72 -4.14
CA TRP A 71 11.87 -9.24 -5.35
C TRP A 71 12.91 -8.15 -5.03
N ALA A 72 12.56 -7.20 -4.16
CA ALA A 72 13.41 -6.07 -3.77
C ALA A 72 14.63 -6.49 -2.93
N SER A 73 14.57 -7.67 -2.30
CA SER A 73 15.70 -8.24 -1.54
C SER A 73 16.98 -8.48 -2.36
N GLY A 74 16.91 -8.41 -3.69
CA GLY A 74 18.06 -8.48 -4.59
C GLY A 74 18.95 -7.22 -4.64
N GLY A 75 18.80 -6.26 -3.73
CA GLY A 75 19.67 -5.08 -3.61
C GLY A 75 18.97 -3.75 -3.38
N TYR A 76 17.63 -3.69 -3.40
CA TYR A 76 16.88 -2.45 -3.17
C TYR A 76 16.55 -2.20 -1.70
N LEU A 77 16.44 -3.26 -0.90
CA LEU A 77 16.01 -3.15 0.51
C LEU A 77 17.07 -2.55 1.44
N ASP A 78 18.36 -2.69 1.11
CA ASP A 78 19.46 -2.20 1.94
C ASP A 78 19.49 -0.67 2.00
N ASP A 79 19.12 -0.02 0.89
CA ASP A 79 19.10 1.44 0.77
C ASP A 79 17.68 2.03 0.87
N ALA A 80 16.64 1.27 0.50
CA ALA A 80 15.27 1.80 0.42
C ALA A 80 14.15 0.76 0.59
N GLY A 81 14.14 0.03 1.71
CA GLY A 81 13.02 -0.88 2.07
C GLY A 81 12.07 -0.37 3.15
N GLY A 82 12.37 0.79 3.74
CA GLY A 82 11.70 1.26 4.96
C GLY A 82 10.23 1.61 4.75
N ILE A 83 9.88 2.20 3.61
CA ILE A 83 8.49 2.64 3.34
C ILE A 83 7.63 1.42 3.00
N LEU A 84 8.16 0.43 2.29
CA LEU A 84 7.46 -0.82 2.04
C LEU A 84 7.19 -1.60 3.34
N LEU A 85 8.18 -1.66 4.25
CA LEU A 85 7.95 -2.27 5.57
C LEU A 85 6.89 -1.50 6.37
N LEU A 86 6.91 -0.16 6.31
CA LEU A 86 5.89 0.67 6.95
C LEU A 86 4.50 0.40 6.36
N SER A 87 4.36 0.27 5.03
CA SER A 87 3.06 -0.05 4.42
C SER A 87 2.56 -1.42 4.86
N MET A 88 3.44 -2.41 4.98
CA MET A 88 3.05 -3.73 5.52
C MET A 88 2.56 -3.65 6.97
N LEU A 89 3.18 -2.81 7.82
CA LEU A 89 2.70 -2.57 9.19
C LEU A 89 1.31 -1.94 9.20
N VAL A 90 1.04 -1.00 8.28
CA VAL A 90 -0.28 -0.38 8.11
C VAL A 90 -1.31 -1.42 7.67
N ASP A 91 -0.98 -2.32 6.76
CA ASP A 91 -1.86 -3.42 6.34
C ASP A 91 -2.21 -4.34 7.51
N VAL A 92 -1.22 -4.73 8.32
CA VAL A 92 -1.43 -5.54 9.53
C VAL A 92 -2.34 -4.81 10.52
N ALA A 93 -2.14 -3.51 10.74
CA ALA A 93 -3.04 -2.71 11.57
C ALA A 93 -4.47 -2.71 11.00
N GLY A 94 -4.61 -2.60 9.68
CA GLY A 94 -5.89 -2.69 8.98
C GLY A 94 -6.61 -4.03 9.20
N ILE A 95 -5.87 -5.14 9.14
CA ILE A 95 -6.40 -6.49 9.43
C ILE A 95 -6.95 -6.54 10.86
N VAL A 96 -6.18 -6.04 11.83
CA VAL A 96 -6.59 -6.04 13.25
C VAL A 96 -7.84 -5.20 13.46
N VAL A 97 -7.90 -3.99 12.89
CA VAL A 97 -9.05 -3.09 12.97
C VAL A 97 -10.30 -3.75 12.38
N ALA A 98 -10.19 -4.31 11.18
CA ALA A 98 -11.31 -4.97 10.51
C ALA A 98 -11.80 -6.20 11.30
N ALA A 99 -10.88 -7.04 11.79
CA ALA A 99 -11.23 -8.23 12.57
C ALA A 99 -11.96 -7.87 13.86
N LYS A 100 -11.47 -6.87 14.61
CA LYS A 100 -12.14 -6.38 15.82
C LYS A 100 -13.54 -5.86 15.52
N LYS A 101 -13.69 -5.06 14.45
CA LYS A 101 -15.00 -4.50 14.09
C LYS A 101 -16.00 -5.59 13.69
N ILE A 102 -15.57 -6.59 12.91
CA ILE A 102 -16.42 -7.73 12.52
C ILE A 102 -16.87 -8.52 13.76
N LYS A 103 -15.96 -8.78 14.70
CA LYS A 103 -16.29 -9.47 15.95
C LYS A 103 -17.37 -8.73 16.74
N ASN A 104 -17.18 -7.43 16.97
CA ASN A 104 -18.15 -6.61 17.72
C ASN A 104 -19.53 -6.58 17.07
N THR A 105 -19.61 -6.50 15.73
CA THR A 105 -20.91 -6.55 15.03
C THR A 105 -21.62 -7.90 15.19
N ARG A 106 -20.88 -9.01 15.29
CA ARG A 106 -21.50 -10.33 15.54
C ARG A 106 -22.06 -10.46 16.94
N GLU A 107 -21.36 -9.96 17.96
CA GLU A 107 -21.82 -10.02 19.35
C GLU A 107 -23.13 -9.24 19.55
N LEU A 108 -23.27 -8.06 18.93
CA LEU A 108 -24.50 -7.27 18.94
C LEU A 108 -25.69 -7.99 18.28
N SER A 109 -25.44 -8.79 17.24
CA SER A 109 -26.49 -9.54 16.55
C SER A 109 -27.01 -10.73 17.35
N VAL A 110 -26.22 -11.29 18.28
CA VAL A 110 -26.60 -12.48 19.06
C VAL A 110 -27.33 -12.10 20.35
N GLY A 111 -27.09 -10.90 20.88
CA GLY A 111 -27.73 -10.41 22.10
C GLY A 111 -29.16 -9.88 21.93
N ASP A 112 -29.67 -9.76 20.69
CA ASP A 112 -31.03 -9.27 20.38
C ASP A 112 -32.06 -10.41 20.31
N ASP A 113 -31.59 -11.68 20.34
CA ASP A 113 -32.41 -12.89 20.19
C ASP A 113 -32.79 -13.56 21.53
N THR A 114 -32.50 -12.93 22.68
CA THR A 114 -32.80 -13.44 24.04
C THR A 114 -33.66 -12.46 24.83
#